data_AF-A0A0Q6ABG1-F1
#
_entry.id   AF-A0A0Q6ABG1-F1
#
_cell.length_a   1.000
_cell.length_b   1.000
_cell.length_c   1.000
_cell.angle_alpha   90.00
_cell.angle_beta   90.00
_cell.angle_gamma   90.00
#
_symmetry.space_group_name_H-M   'P 1'
#
loop_
_entity.id
_entity.type
_entity.pdbx_description
1 polymer ?
#
loop_
_entity_poly.entity_id
_entity_poly.type
_entity_poly.pdbx_seq_one_letter_code
_entity_poly.pdbx_strand_id
1 'polypeptide(L)'
;MIKQPVGLNFEDMIIGEYQYIENGVEKTNTLSNLNVNYSDQFLKHNIATKYIIKNINSRLWKCPQCNPNEKRLVVVIEDKISSRRADLIMRRTVINGQEVMQCRIQNISSEIINVDNPVPSKPEFSLPIGEFTMIKQ
;
A
#
# COMPACT_ATOMS: atom_id res chain seq x y z
N MET A 1 7.43 15.71 -5.86
CA MET A 1 6.05 15.38 -6.29
C MET A 1 6.17 14.86 -7.71
N ILE A 2 5.83 13.59 -7.94
CA ILE A 2 5.94 12.95 -9.26
C ILE A 2 4.68 13.26 -10.05
N LYS A 3 4.85 13.71 -11.30
CA LYS A 3 3.76 14.00 -12.23
C LYS A 3 3.62 12.85 -13.21
N GLN A 4 2.57 12.05 -13.07
CA GLN A 4 2.24 11.00 -14.04
C GLN A 4 1.31 11.59 -15.11
N PRO A 5 1.64 11.49 -16.41
CA PRO A 5 0.71 11.86 -17.47
C PRO A 5 -0.47 10.89 -17.52
N VAL A 6 -1.69 11.44 -17.54
CA VAL A 6 -2.95 10.71 -17.71
C VAL A 6 -3.76 11.43 -18.80
N GLY A 7 -3.62 10.96 -20.05
CA GLY A 7 -4.17 11.65 -21.21
C GLY A 7 -3.52 13.03 -21.40
N LEU A 8 -4.33 14.09 -21.37
CA LEU A 8 -3.88 15.48 -21.49
C LEU A 8 -3.57 16.15 -20.13
N ASN A 9 -3.72 15.42 -19.02
CA ASN A 9 -3.58 15.95 -17.67
C ASN A 9 -2.40 15.32 -16.92
N PHE A 10 -2.00 15.94 -15.82
CA PHE A 10 -1.09 15.34 -14.83
C PHE A 10 -1.85 15.08 -13.54
N GLU A 11 -1.60 13.94 -12.93
CA GLU A 11 -2.07 13.64 -11.57
C GLU A 11 -0.89 13.69 -10.59
N ASP A 12 -1.13 14.26 -9.41
CA ASP A 12 -0.22 14.15 -8.28
C ASP A 12 -0.33 12.75 -7.68
N MET A 13 0.81 12.11 -7.47
CA MET A 13 0.87 10.75 -6.97
C MET A 13 1.93 10.59 -5.88
N ILE A 14 1.60 9.72 -4.92
CA ILE A 14 2.55 9.18 -3.97
C ILE A 14 2.95 7.79 -4.47
N ILE A 15 4.24 7.58 -4.65
CA ILE A 15 4.84 6.28 -4.89
C ILE A 15 5.70 5.88 -3.69
N GLY A 16 6.02 4.60 -3.59
CA GLY A 16 6.93 4.08 -2.59
C GLY A 16 7.41 2.68 -2.93
N GLU A 17 8.41 2.27 -2.18
CA GLU A 17 9.00 0.95 -2.20
C GLU A 17 9.16 0.49 -0.75
N TYR A 18 9.41 -0.80 -0.53
CA TYR A 18 9.55 -1.33 0.83
C TYR A 18 10.69 -2.33 0.95
N GLN A 19 11.12 -2.50 2.20
CA GLN A 19 11.96 -3.59 2.62
C GLN A 19 11.22 -4.33 3.74
N TYR A 20 11.12 -5.65 3.62
CA TYR A 20 10.51 -6.49 4.62
C TYR A 20 11.57 -7.42 5.22
N ILE A 21 11.81 -7.24 6.52
CA ILE A 21 12.72 -8.03 7.33
C ILE A 21 11.90 -8.66 8.44
N GLU A 22 12.01 -9.98 8.59
CA GLU A 22 11.33 -10.74 9.62
C GLU A 22 12.37 -11.56 10.39
N ASN A 23 12.41 -11.39 11.71
CA ASN A 23 13.37 -12.07 12.59
C ASN A 23 14.84 -11.90 12.15
N GLY A 24 15.19 -10.70 11.68
CA GLY A 24 16.54 -10.36 11.19
C GLY A 24 16.88 -10.90 9.79
N VAL A 25 15.96 -11.60 9.14
CA VAL A 25 16.16 -12.13 7.77
C VAL A 25 15.40 -11.26 6.78
N GLU A 26 16.10 -10.72 5.79
CA GLU A 26 15.46 -10.00 4.68
C GLU A 26 14.64 -10.99 3.84
N LYS A 27 13.33 -10.73 3.72
CA LYS A 27 12.41 -11.52 2.92
C LYS A 27 12.27 -10.95 1.51
N THR A 28 12.27 -9.62 1.40
CA THR A 28 12.17 -8.90 0.12
C THR A 28 12.61 -7.45 0.30
N ASN A 29 13.15 -6.86 -0.76
CA ASN A 29 13.63 -5.49 -0.81
C ASN A 29 13.43 -4.91 -2.20
N THR A 30 12.62 -3.86 -2.29
CA THR A 30 12.32 -3.16 -3.55
C THR A 30 12.86 -1.74 -3.56
N LEU A 31 13.60 -1.31 -2.53
CA LEU A 31 14.04 0.07 -2.35
C LEU A 31 14.90 0.59 -3.51
N SER A 32 15.62 -0.28 -4.21
CA SER A 32 16.40 0.08 -5.40
C SER A 32 15.54 0.68 -6.51
N ASN A 33 14.24 0.37 -6.55
CA ASN A 33 13.33 0.82 -7.59
C ASN A 33 12.80 2.24 -7.33
N LEU A 34 12.98 2.81 -6.15
CA LEU A 34 12.35 4.07 -5.75
C LEU A 34 12.70 5.24 -6.67
N ASN A 35 13.90 5.22 -7.25
CA ASN A 35 14.40 6.26 -8.14
C ASN A 35 14.23 5.93 -9.63
N VAL A 36 13.64 4.77 -9.96
CA VAL A 36 13.41 4.37 -11.35
C VAL A 36 12.25 5.17 -11.93
N ASN A 37 12.47 5.85 -13.05
CA ASN A 37 11.40 6.56 -13.73
C ASN A 37 10.66 5.64 -14.71
N TYR A 38 9.59 5.00 -14.25
CA TYR A 38 8.74 4.16 -15.09
C TYR A 38 7.82 4.97 -16.00
N SER A 39 7.43 4.39 -17.13
CA SER A 39 6.42 4.98 -18.04
C SER A 39 5.05 5.11 -17.37
N ASP A 40 4.73 4.17 -16.49
CA ASP A 40 3.56 4.20 -15.62
C ASP A 40 4.02 3.99 -14.17
N GLN A 41 4.17 5.10 -13.46
CA GLN A 41 4.61 5.13 -12.08
C GLN A 41 3.60 4.45 -11.13
N PHE A 42 2.30 4.48 -11.45
CA PHE A 42 1.26 3.89 -10.60
C PHE A 42 1.27 2.36 -10.67
N LEU A 43 1.48 1.81 -11.88
CA LEU A 43 1.44 0.37 -12.11
C LEU A 43 2.76 -0.35 -11.80
N LYS A 44 3.88 0.36 -11.69
CA LYS A 44 5.23 -0.24 -11.62
C LYS A 44 5.90 -0.13 -10.26
N HIS A 45 5.58 0.87 -9.46
CA HIS A 45 6.06 0.93 -8.08
C HIS A 45 5.28 -0.03 -7.17
N ASN A 46 5.95 -0.61 -6.19
CA ASN A 46 5.32 -1.58 -5.29
C ASN A 46 4.36 -0.93 -4.28
N ILE A 47 4.45 0.39 -4.05
CA ILE A 47 3.46 1.18 -3.34
C ILE A 47 3.07 2.36 -4.21
N ALA A 48 1.78 2.55 -4.47
CA ALA A 48 1.32 3.72 -5.21
C ALA A 48 -0.10 4.15 -4.80
N THR A 49 -0.35 5.46 -4.83
CA THR A 49 -1.70 6.01 -4.71
C THR A 49 -1.88 7.40 -5.31
N LYS A 50 -3.11 7.63 -5.73
CA LYS A 50 -3.68 8.95 -6.02
C LYS A 50 -4.93 9.26 -5.18
N TYR A 51 -5.24 8.42 -4.19
CA TYR A 51 -6.50 8.47 -3.45
C TYR A 51 -6.29 8.84 -1.97
N ILE A 52 -7.05 9.85 -1.54
CA ILE A 52 -7.17 10.26 -0.14
C ILE A 52 -8.59 9.95 0.32
N ILE A 53 -8.74 9.17 1.40
CA ILE A 53 -10.03 9.01 2.07
C ILE A 53 -10.31 10.30 2.84
N LYS A 54 -11.45 10.93 2.49
CA LYS A 54 -11.97 12.11 3.19
C LYS A 54 -13.02 11.78 4.26
N ASN A 55 -13.58 10.58 4.26
CA ASN A 55 -14.61 10.17 5.22
C ASN A 55 -14.09 9.04 6.12
N ILE A 56 -13.91 9.34 7.42
CA ILE A 56 -13.37 8.39 8.41
C ILE A 56 -14.33 7.23 8.75
N ASN A 57 -15.62 7.38 8.43
CA ASN A 57 -16.64 6.34 8.53
C ASN A 57 -16.69 5.46 7.28
N SER A 58 -15.67 5.58 6.41
CA SER A 58 -15.45 4.64 5.33
C SER A 58 -15.50 3.22 5.85
N ARG A 59 -16.21 2.35 5.12
CA ARG A 59 -16.30 0.92 5.41
C ARG A 59 -14.93 0.23 5.39
N LEU A 60 -13.90 0.88 4.82
CA LEU A 60 -12.57 0.32 4.65
C LEU A 60 -11.85 0.13 5.99
N TRP A 61 -11.87 1.11 6.91
CA TRP A 61 -11.27 0.98 8.24
C TRP A 61 -11.95 1.93 9.22
N LYS A 62 -12.87 1.40 10.02
CA LYS A 62 -13.61 2.22 10.99
C LYS A 62 -12.69 2.64 12.14
N CYS A 63 -12.76 3.90 12.52
CA CYS A 63 -12.14 4.41 13.73
C CYS A 63 -13.08 5.45 14.36
N PRO A 64 -14.00 5.01 15.22
CA PRO A 64 -14.97 5.89 15.86
C PRO A 64 -14.32 7.01 16.71
N GLN A 65 -13.15 6.73 17.28
CA GLN A 65 -12.37 7.67 18.09
C GLN A 65 -11.55 8.67 17.27
N CYS A 66 -11.51 8.56 15.94
CA CYS A 66 -10.73 9.45 15.10
C CYS A 66 -11.42 10.81 14.90
N ASN A 67 -10.64 11.85 14.63
CA ASN A 67 -11.18 13.15 14.24
C ASN A 67 -11.95 12.98 12.91
N PRO A 68 -13.22 13.42 12.80
CA PRO A 68 -14.01 13.31 11.57
C PRO A 68 -13.37 13.94 10.33
N ASN A 69 -12.50 14.94 10.52
CA ASN A 69 -11.80 15.66 9.46
C ASN A 69 -10.39 15.11 9.17
N GLU A 70 -9.99 14.01 9.82
CA GLU A 70 -8.71 13.37 9.56
C GLU A 70 -8.65 12.81 8.14
N LYS A 71 -7.56 13.10 7.43
CA LYS A 71 -7.29 12.55 6.10
C LYS A 71 -6.51 11.25 6.23
N ARG A 72 -6.91 10.22 5.47
CA ARG A 72 -6.17 8.96 5.38
C ARG A 72 -5.75 8.68 3.95
N LEU A 73 -4.65 7.96 3.80
CA LEU A 73 -4.18 7.48 2.51
C LEU A 73 -4.61 6.02 2.35
N VAL A 74 -5.09 5.67 1.15
CA VAL A 74 -5.23 4.27 0.74
C VAL A 74 -4.26 4.09 -0.39
N VAL A 75 -3.24 3.29 -0.17
CA VAL A 75 -2.27 2.89 -1.18
C VAL A 75 -2.51 1.47 -1.61
N VAL A 76 -2.26 1.21 -2.89
CA VAL A 76 -2.07 -0.15 -3.35
C VAL A 76 -0.67 -0.55 -2.93
N ILE A 77 -0.54 -1.70 -2.27
CA ILE A 77 0.74 -2.37 -2.06
C ILE A 77 0.77 -3.65 -2.88
N GLU A 78 1.82 -3.82 -3.70
CA GLU A 78 2.08 -5.04 -4.45
C GLU A 78 3.16 -5.85 -3.74
N ASP A 79 2.79 -7.05 -3.31
CA ASP A 79 3.74 -8.02 -2.82
C ASP A 79 4.62 -8.52 -3.98
N LYS A 80 5.92 -8.26 -3.86
CA LYS A 80 6.91 -8.59 -4.89
C LYS A 80 7.02 -10.10 -5.12
N ILE A 81 6.80 -10.91 -4.08
CA ILE A 81 6.96 -12.36 -4.14
C ILE A 81 5.76 -12.99 -4.85
N SER A 82 4.54 -12.65 -4.42
CA SER A 82 3.32 -13.22 -5.01
C SER A 82 2.80 -12.48 -6.24
N SER A 83 3.26 -11.25 -6.50
CA SER A 83 2.66 -10.33 -7.46
C SER A 83 1.15 -10.13 -7.24
N ARG A 84 0.71 -10.25 -5.98
CA ARG A 84 -0.66 -9.96 -5.54
C ARG A 84 -0.68 -8.57 -4.90
N ARG A 85 -1.83 -7.92 -4.98
CA ARG A 85 -2.03 -6.56 -4.48
C ARG A 85 -2.92 -6.57 -3.24
N ALA A 86 -2.75 -5.59 -2.38
CA ALA A 86 -3.60 -5.36 -1.22
C ALA A 86 -3.81 -3.86 -1.01
N ASP A 87 -4.82 -3.51 -0.24
CA ASP A 87 -4.99 -2.16 0.29
C ASP A 87 -4.07 -1.99 1.50
N LEU A 88 -3.20 -0.99 1.47
CA LEU A 88 -2.50 -0.47 2.64
C LEU A 88 -3.10 0.89 3.00
N ILE A 89 -3.81 0.94 4.12
CA ILE A 89 -4.49 2.15 4.61
C ILE A 89 -3.61 2.77 5.69
N MET A 90 -3.29 4.06 5.55
CA MET A 90 -2.35 4.76 6.43
C MET A 90 -2.99 5.99 7.06
N ARG A 91 -2.71 6.19 8.35
CA ARG A 91 -3.11 7.38 9.11
C ARG A 91 -2.01 7.87 10.05
N ARG A 92 -1.85 9.18 10.13
CA ARG A 92 -0.95 9.82 11.09
C ARG A 92 -1.69 10.10 12.39
N THR A 93 -1.11 9.74 13.52
CA THR A 93 -1.72 9.97 14.85
C THR A 93 -0.65 10.12 15.93
N VAL A 94 -1.08 10.31 17.17
CA VAL A 94 -0.21 10.42 18.34
C VAL A 94 -0.62 9.36 19.36
N ILE A 95 0.33 8.55 19.81
CA ILE A 95 0.15 7.55 20.86
C ILE A 95 1.15 7.87 21.96
N ASN A 96 0.68 8.08 23.20
CA ASN A 96 1.51 8.41 24.37
C ASN A 96 2.48 9.59 24.12
N GLY A 97 2.05 10.61 23.37
CA GLY A 97 2.85 11.78 23.04
C GLY A 97 3.85 11.59 21.89
N GLN A 98 4.01 10.38 21.36
CA GLN A 98 4.83 10.11 20.19
C GLN A 98 4.00 10.11 18.91
N GLU A 99 4.47 10.84 17.90
CA GLU A 99 3.88 10.80 16.57
C GLU A 99 4.18 9.47 15.88
N VAL A 100 3.13 8.82 15.37
CA VAL A 100 3.22 7.50 14.73
C VAL A 100 2.38 7.47 13.46
N MET A 101 2.69 6.50 12.59
CA MET A 101 1.82 6.12 11.49
C MET A 101 1.13 4.80 11.84
N GLN A 102 -0.19 4.79 11.90
CA GLN A 102 -0.94 3.53 11.99
C GLN A 102 -1.32 3.09 10.58
N CYS A 103 -1.07 1.82 10.30
CA CYS A 103 -1.25 1.21 8.99
C CYS A 103 -2.13 -0.02 9.10
N ARG A 104 -2.90 -0.33 8.06
CA ARG A 104 -3.65 -1.58 7.95
C ARG A 104 -3.50 -2.16 6.56
N ILE A 105 -3.03 -3.40 6.46
CA ILE A 105 -2.99 -4.17 5.21
C ILE A 105 -4.21 -5.09 5.17
N GLN A 106 -5.02 -5.00 4.12
CA GLN A 106 -6.26 -5.76 3.95
C GLN A 106 -6.66 -5.90 2.48
N ASN A 107 -7.82 -6.54 2.21
CA ASN A 107 -8.40 -6.64 0.87
C ASN A 107 -7.41 -7.16 -0.18
N ILE A 108 -6.77 -8.29 0.10
CA ILE A 108 -5.86 -8.92 -0.85
C ILE A 108 -6.63 -9.28 -2.12
N SER A 109 -6.06 -8.95 -3.27
CA SER A 109 -6.63 -9.24 -4.58
C SER A 109 -6.87 -10.73 -4.73
N SER A 110 -8.09 -11.09 -5.11
CA SER A 110 -8.43 -12.45 -5.54
C SER A 110 -7.66 -12.81 -6.80
N GLU A 111 -7.38 -14.09 -6.95
CA GLU A 111 -6.90 -14.64 -8.21
C GLU A 111 -8.09 -15.01 -9.11
N ILE A 112 -8.00 -14.71 -10.40
CA ILE A 112 -8.95 -15.17 -11.41
C ILE A 112 -8.33 -16.39 -12.08
N ILE A 113 -8.89 -17.57 -11.83
CA ILE A 113 -8.43 -18.82 -12.42
C ILE A 113 -9.32 -19.13 -13.63
N ASN A 114 -8.71 -19.35 -14.79
CA ASN A 114 -9.43 -19.89 -15.94
C ASN A 114 -9.57 -21.41 -15.75
N VAL A 115 -10.81 -21.87 -15.54
CA VAL A 115 -11.13 -23.30 -15.35
C VAL A 115 -10.87 -24.14 -16.59
N ASP A 116 -10.96 -23.55 -17.79
CA ASP A 116 -10.72 -24.25 -19.06
C ASP A 116 -9.22 -24.31 -19.42
N ASN A 117 -8.41 -23.43 -18.82
CA ASN A 117 -6.96 -23.41 -18.98
C ASN A 117 -6.28 -23.08 -17.65
N PRO A 118 -6.11 -24.07 -16.75
CA PRO A 118 -5.59 -23.83 -15.42
C PRO A 118 -4.11 -23.44 -15.49
N VAL A 119 -3.84 -22.16 -15.25
CA VAL A 119 -2.50 -21.63 -15.00
C VAL A 119 -2.17 -21.89 -13.51
N PRO A 120 -0.90 -22.19 -13.15
CA PRO A 120 -0.51 -22.32 -11.75
C PRO A 120 -0.94 -21.09 -10.95
N SER A 121 -1.58 -21.33 -9.80
CA SER A 121 -2.02 -20.26 -8.91
C SER A 121 -0.82 -19.42 -8.46
N LYS A 122 -1.01 -18.11 -8.36
CA LYS A 122 -0.03 -17.21 -7.76
C LYS A 122 0.31 -17.66 -6.34
N PRO A 123 1.55 -17.43 -5.88
CA PRO A 123 1.91 -17.65 -4.49
C PRO A 123 0.96 -16.90 -3.54
N GLU A 124 0.85 -17.40 -2.30
CA GLU A 124 0.14 -16.68 -1.25
C GLU A 124 0.78 -15.32 -0.96
N PHE A 125 -0.05 -14.36 -0.53
CA PHE A 125 0.42 -13.03 -0.18
C PHE A 125 1.37 -13.10 1.03
N SER A 126 2.58 -12.59 0.87
CA SER A 126 3.69 -12.82 1.79
C SER A 126 3.92 -11.70 2.82
N LEU A 127 3.37 -10.50 2.58
CA LEU A 127 3.47 -9.40 3.54
C LEU A 127 2.50 -9.63 4.72
N PRO A 128 2.85 -9.18 5.93
CA PRO A 128 1.99 -9.37 7.09
C PRO A 128 0.66 -8.64 6.91
N ILE A 129 -0.43 -9.28 7.35
CA ILE A 129 -1.79 -8.77 7.23
C ILE A 129 -2.25 -8.31 8.62
N GLY A 130 -2.94 -7.18 8.69
CA GLY A 130 -3.47 -6.66 9.96
C GLY A 130 -3.13 -5.19 10.18
N GLU A 131 -3.17 -4.78 11.45
CA GLU A 131 -2.89 -3.42 11.88
C GLU A 131 -1.49 -3.29 12.47
N PHE A 132 -0.80 -2.22 12.08
CA PHE A 132 0.58 -1.95 12.47
C PHE A 132 0.70 -0.53 13.01
N THR A 133 1.54 -0.35 14.02
CA THR A 133 2.00 0.96 14.46
C THR A 133 3.45 1.13 14.02
N MET A 134 3.67 2.01 13.06
CA MET A 134 4.98 2.35 12.54
C MET A 134 5.54 3.57 13.29
N ILE A 135 6.71 3.38 13.86
CA ILE A 135 7.51 4.44 14.48
C ILE A 135 8.54 4.87 13.46
N LYS A 136 8.70 6.18 13.27
CA LYS A 136 9.74 6.73 12.40
C LYS A 136 11.12 6.34 12.96
N GLN A 137 11.95 5.74 12.11
CA GLN A 137 13.37 5.49 12.40
C GLN A 137 14.20 6.76 12.24
#